data_AF-A0A3N9P1G3-F1
#
_entry.id   AF-A0A3N9P1G3-F1
#
_cell.length_a   1.000
_cell.length_b   1.000
_cell.length_c   1.000
_cell.angle_alpha   90.00
_cell.angle_beta   90.00
_cell.angle_gamma   90.00
#
_symmetry.space_group_name_H-M   'P 1'
#
loop_
_entity.id
_entity.type
_entity.pdbx_description
1 polymer ?
#
loop_
_entity_poly.entity_id
_entity_poly.type
_entity_poly.pdbx_seq_one_letter_code
_entity_poly.pdbx_strand_id
1 'polypeptide(L)'
;MDITEIQSNIEKLQYELNVENQRGALKNGTKVANLEQEIHELTQQIEAQKLQEKTAEIEAQHEVRVAESTKEIAYIFDNLDFGVPTKELFLNFTEEKAQASYEYVRSMLEAAVVEREKVSLLKIKDLEEKNASLESENAKIQEKYDASAQENGRLSLELSAAKLQITDVESKRDAAATALEDANKQLEQAKSWNDDLQKQIAVGASAAANVIEVKDAKERFFEERRKEEESKPVIYNVRWKDDGHKSYLAELATTDETIEITWFELSGDPENPSDMKGKYRVVTAEQAPTFRTEYLAKQAAAEAEHVGADSNGPVAMEEHPVTVPAFQGDDSTAGGLDKADAGTPVADKTVEERLQALELAVFGTKVEAA
;
A
#
# COMPACT_ATOMS: atom_id res chain seq x y z
N MET A 1 8.02 -60.86 30.08
CA MET A 1 7.70 -60.24 28.79
C MET A 1 9.02 -60.22 28.03
N ASP A 2 9.03 -60.81 26.85
CA ASP A 2 10.23 -60.92 26.02
C ASP A 2 10.58 -59.53 25.42
N ILE A 3 11.86 -59.26 25.12
CA ILE A 3 12.29 -57.94 24.58
C ILE A 3 11.50 -57.62 23.30
N THR A 4 11.26 -58.62 22.46
CA THR A 4 10.47 -58.51 21.24
C THR A 4 9.01 -58.15 21.48
N GLU A 5 8.39 -58.65 22.56
CA GLU A 5 7.04 -58.29 22.96
C GLU A 5 6.96 -56.84 23.44
N ILE A 6 7.96 -56.39 24.21
CA ILE A 6 8.03 -55.00 24.69
C ILE A 6 8.26 -54.03 23.51
N GLN A 7 9.12 -54.39 22.56
CA GLN A 7 9.35 -53.62 21.33
C GLN A 7 8.07 -53.48 20.51
N SER A 8 7.33 -54.56 20.31
CA SER A 8 6.04 -54.52 19.60
C SER A 8 5.01 -53.63 20.30
N ASN A 9 5.03 -53.58 21.64
CA ASN A 9 4.15 -52.69 22.41
C ASN A 9 4.57 -51.22 22.29
N ILE A 10 5.87 -50.92 22.30
CA ILE A 10 6.38 -49.57 22.04
C ILE A 10 5.97 -49.09 20.65
N GLU A 11 6.10 -49.92 19.62
CA GLU A 11 5.68 -49.56 18.25
C GLU A 11 4.18 -49.24 18.17
N LYS A 12 3.34 -50.00 18.87
CA LYS A 12 1.90 -49.72 18.97
C LYS A 12 1.62 -48.39 19.67
N LEU A 13 2.28 -48.14 20.81
CA LEU A 13 2.11 -46.88 21.55
C LEU A 13 2.64 -45.68 20.76
N GLN A 14 3.74 -45.83 20.03
CA GLN A 14 4.27 -44.80 19.13
C GLN A 14 3.31 -44.49 17.99
N TYR A 15 2.67 -45.51 17.42
CA TYR A 15 1.61 -45.33 16.43
C TYR A 15 0.43 -44.56 17.03
N GLU A 16 -0.04 -44.93 18.22
CA GLU A 16 -1.13 -44.23 18.91
C GLU A 16 -0.79 -42.78 19.26
N LEU A 17 0.45 -42.53 19.69
CA LEU A 17 0.97 -41.18 19.97
C LEU A 17 0.97 -40.32 18.71
N ASN A 18 1.41 -40.86 17.58
CA ASN A 18 1.39 -40.19 16.29
C ASN A 18 -0.04 -39.84 15.85
N VAL A 19 -0.97 -40.79 15.99
CA VAL A 19 -2.39 -40.55 15.70
C VAL A 19 -2.96 -39.45 16.59
N GLU A 20 -2.65 -39.42 17.89
CA GLU A 20 -3.13 -38.39 18.81
C GLU A 20 -2.51 -37.01 18.51
N ASN A 21 -1.23 -36.96 18.12
CA ASN A 21 -0.55 -35.72 17.73
C ASN A 21 -1.10 -35.14 16.42
N GLN A 22 -1.58 -35.97 15.51
CA GLN A 22 -2.21 -35.52 14.26
C GLN A 22 -3.59 -34.85 14.46
N ARG A 23 -4.18 -34.94 15.65
CA ARG A 23 -5.51 -34.34 15.95
C ARG A 23 -5.47 -32.82 16.12
N GLY A 24 -4.30 -32.19 16.09
CA GLY A 24 -4.13 -30.75 16.13
C GLY A 24 -4.82 -30.12 17.36
N ALA A 25 -5.80 -29.24 17.13
CA ALA A 25 -6.53 -28.55 18.20
C ALA A 25 -7.39 -29.48 19.10
N LEU A 26 -7.68 -30.71 18.65
CA LEU A 26 -8.42 -31.72 19.44
C LEU A 26 -7.48 -32.68 20.18
N LYS A 27 -6.16 -32.42 20.19
CA LYS A 27 -5.17 -33.23 20.89
C LYS A 27 -5.50 -33.31 22.38
N ASN A 28 -5.61 -34.52 22.91
CA ASN A 28 -5.71 -34.73 24.35
C ASN A 28 -4.30 -34.72 24.98
N GLY A 29 -3.92 -33.59 25.58
CA GLY A 29 -2.60 -33.42 26.20
C GLY A 29 -2.30 -34.45 27.30
N THR A 30 -3.30 -34.84 28.09
CA THR A 30 -3.12 -35.86 29.15
C THR A 30 -2.86 -37.24 28.55
N LYS A 31 -3.57 -37.60 27.47
CA LYS A 31 -3.34 -38.88 26.79
C LYS A 31 -1.96 -38.95 26.14
N VAL A 32 -1.50 -37.84 25.55
CA VAL A 32 -0.16 -37.74 24.97
C VAL A 32 0.92 -37.90 26.05
N ALA A 33 0.79 -37.19 27.17
CA ALA A 33 1.74 -37.33 28.28
C ALA A 33 1.80 -38.76 28.84
N ASN A 34 0.65 -39.43 28.96
CA ASN A 34 0.61 -40.82 29.41
C ASN A 34 1.27 -41.78 28.41
N LEU A 35 1.02 -41.61 27.10
CA LEU A 35 1.64 -42.42 26.05
C LEU A 35 3.16 -42.21 26.01
N GLU A 36 3.63 -40.97 26.13
CA GLU A 36 5.07 -40.65 26.19
C GLU A 36 5.74 -41.28 27.42
N GLN A 37 5.08 -41.23 28.57
CA GLN A 37 5.57 -41.86 29.80
C GLN A 37 5.63 -43.39 29.67
N GLU A 38 4.58 -44.03 29.14
CA GLU A 38 4.53 -45.49 28.99
C GLU A 38 5.57 -46.00 27.97
N ILE A 39 5.79 -45.28 26.86
CA ILE A 39 6.88 -45.56 25.92
C ILE A 39 8.24 -45.44 26.62
N HIS A 40 8.44 -44.41 27.44
CA HIS A 40 9.69 -44.21 28.16
C HIS A 40 9.97 -45.32 29.17
N GLU A 41 8.97 -45.72 29.96
CA GLU A 41 9.07 -46.80 30.95
C GLU A 41 9.39 -48.15 30.28
N LEU A 42 8.70 -48.49 29.18
CA LEU A 42 8.97 -49.72 28.44
C LEU A 42 10.36 -49.72 27.78
N THR A 43 10.84 -48.56 27.31
CA THR A 43 12.18 -48.41 26.73
C THR A 43 13.26 -48.66 27.79
N GLN A 44 13.10 -48.08 28.99
CA GLN A 44 13.99 -48.36 30.12
C GLN A 44 13.98 -49.86 30.51
N GLN A 45 12.82 -50.50 30.44
CA GLN A 45 12.70 -51.92 30.74
C GLN A 45 13.46 -52.80 29.73
N ILE A 46 13.45 -52.45 28.44
CA ILE A 46 14.27 -53.13 27.41
C ILE A 46 15.76 -52.94 27.71
N GLU A 47 16.19 -51.72 28.02
CA GLU A 47 17.60 -51.44 28.31
C GLU A 47 18.09 -52.25 29.52
N ALA A 48 17.30 -52.32 30.58
CA ALA A 48 17.61 -53.12 31.76
C ALA A 48 17.69 -54.63 31.44
N GLN A 49 16.77 -55.16 30.64
CA GLN A 49 16.80 -56.57 30.22
C GLN A 49 18.01 -56.89 29.34
N LYS A 50 18.34 -56.03 28.37
CA LYS A 50 19.53 -56.18 27.53
C LYS A 50 20.81 -56.17 28.34
N LEU A 51 20.92 -55.27 29.33
CA LEU A 51 22.07 -55.22 30.23
C LEU A 51 22.17 -56.53 31.02
N GLN A 52 21.05 -57.03 31.54
CA GLN A 52 20.99 -58.29 32.28
C GLN A 52 21.42 -59.49 31.41
N GLU A 53 20.89 -59.61 30.19
CA GLU A 53 21.28 -60.64 29.23
C GLU A 53 22.78 -60.60 28.91
N LYS A 54 23.31 -59.39 28.65
CA LYS A 54 24.74 -59.19 28.38
C LYS A 54 25.61 -59.58 29.58
N THR A 55 25.21 -59.21 30.80
CA THR A 55 25.94 -59.63 32.00
C THR A 55 25.90 -61.14 32.22
N ALA A 56 24.76 -61.79 31.95
CA ALA A 56 24.64 -63.24 32.05
C ALA A 56 25.49 -63.96 31.00
N GLU A 57 25.57 -63.44 29.78
CA GLU A 57 26.46 -63.96 28.73
C GLU A 57 27.93 -63.84 29.12
N ILE A 58 28.34 -62.70 29.67
CA ILE A 58 29.71 -62.48 30.15
C ILE A 58 30.07 -63.46 31.26
N GLU A 59 29.17 -63.70 32.21
CA GLU A 59 29.38 -64.67 33.29
C GLU A 59 29.52 -66.11 32.74
N ALA A 60 28.67 -66.50 31.78
CA ALA A 60 28.75 -67.82 31.16
C ALA A 60 30.07 -68.01 30.38
N GLN A 61 30.50 -67.01 29.61
CA GLN A 61 31.79 -67.04 28.92
C GLN A 61 32.97 -67.08 29.91
N HIS A 62 32.84 -66.39 31.05
CA HIS A 62 33.84 -66.37 32.10
C HIS A 62 33.99 -67.74 32.76
N GLU A 63 32.89 -68.43 33.07
CA GLU A 63 32.90 -69.77 33.65
C GLU A 63 33.61 -70.78 32.73
N VAL A 64 33.35 -70.71 31.42
CA VAL A 64 34.06 -71.54 30.43
C VAL A 64 35.56 -71.23 30.44
N ARG A 65 35.95 -69.94 30.44
CA ARG A 65 37.36 -69.53 30.47
C ARG A 65 38.08 -70.00 31.72
N VAL A 66 37.43 -69.93 32.89
CA VAL A 66 37.98 -70.45 34.15
C VAL A 66 38.19 -71.95 34.05
N ALA A 67 37.21 -72.69 33.55
CA ALA A 67 37.30 -74.14 33.39
C ALA A 67 38.42 -74.54 32.41
N GLU A 68 38.56 -73.82 31.30
CA GLU A 68 39.63 -74.04 30.32
C GLU A 68 41.01 -73.70 30.89
N SER A 69 41.16 -72.55 31.54
CA SER A 69 42.43 -72.12 32.15
C SER A 69 42.88 -73.08 33.24
N THR A 70 41.93 -73.58 34.05
CA THR A 70 42.22 -74.57 35.09
C THR A 70 42.70 -75.89 34.49
N LYS A 71 42.08 -76.35 33.39
CA LYS A 71 42.51 -77.55 32.65
C LYS A 71 43.88 -77.37 32.00
N GLU A 72 44.13 -76.22 31.40
CA GLU A 72 45.41 -75.90 30.76
C GLU A 72 46.55 -75.87 31.79
N ILE A 73 46.31 -75.27 32.96
CA ILE A 73 47.29 -75.24 34.05
C ILE A 73 47.57 -76.62 34.59
N ALA A 74 46.54 -77.43 34.81
CA ALA A 74 46.72 -78.83 35.20
C ALA A 74 47.58 -79.57 34.17
N TYR A 75 47.30 -79.40 32.87
CA TYR A 75 48.06 -80.00 31.79
C TYR A 75 49.51 -79.51 31.74
N ILE A 76 49.76 -78.20 31.87
CA ILE A 76 51.12 -77.64 31.89
C ILE A 76 51.88 -78.16 33.11
N PHE A 77 51.25 -78.20 34.28
CA PHE A 77 51.87 -78.65 35.53
C PHE A 77 52.19 -80.14 35.52
N ASP A 78 51.30 -80.96 34.95
CA ASP A 78 51.51 -82.39 34.75
C ASP A 78 52.61 -82.70 33.70
N ASN A 79 52.87 -81.79 32.75
CA ASN A 79 53.86 -81.98 31.67
C ASN A 79 55.11 -81.10 31.78
N LEU A 80 55.29 -80.38 32.89
CA LEU A 80 56.45 -79.54 33.14
C LEU A 80 57.67 -80.43 33.41
N ASP A 81 58.56 -80.56 32.42
CA ASP A 81 59.79 -81.34 32.56
C ASP A 81 60.98 -80.43 32.89
N PHE A 82 61.57 -80.63 34.07
CA PHE A 82 62.76 -79.93 34.54
C PHE A 82 64.02 -80.82 34.48
N GLY A 83 63.99 -81.89 33.69
CA GLY A 83 64.98 -82.98 33.68
C GLY A 83 64.60 -84.15 34.61
N VAL A 84 63.53 -83.96 35.40
CA VAL A 84 62.78 -84.97 36.16
C VAL A 84 61.30 -84.55 36.17
N PRO A 85 60.34 -85.49 36.25
CA PRO A 85 58.92 -85.15 36.37
C PRO A 85 58.64 -84.19 37.54
N THR A 86 57.70 -83.26 37.41
CA THR A 86 57.37 -82.25 38.43
C THR A 86 57.11 -82.83 39.83
N LYS A 87 56.58 -84.05 39.89
CA LYS A 87 56.31 -84.79 41.15
C LYS A 87 57.60 -85.21 41.87
N GLU A 88 58.66 -85.45 41.12
CA GLU A 88 59.96 -85.90 41.64
C GLU A 88 60.85 -84.72 42.07
N LEU A 89 60.52 -83.47 41.71
CA LEU A 89 61.25 -82.28 42.16
C LEU A 89 61.20 -82.05 43.68
N PHE A 90 60.25 -82.69 44.38
CA PHE A 90 60.14 -82.65 45.83
C PHE A 90 61.10 -83.66 46.50
N LEU A 91 62.36 -83.65 46.07
CA LEU A 91 63.43 -84.66 46.31
C LEU A 91 63.76 -84.97 47.78
N ASN A 92 63.28 -84.19 48.75
CA ASN A 92 63.55 -84.37 50.19
C ASN A 92 62.38 -85.00 50.97
N PHE A 93 61.35 -85.49 50.27
CA PHE A 93 60.13 -86.02 50.86
C PHE A 93 59.95 -87.52 50.53
N THR A 94 59.28 -88.26 51.41
CA THR A 94 58.77 -89.60 51.06
C THR A 94 57.76 -89.48 49.91
N GLU A 95 57.56 -90.53 49.12
CA GLU A 95 56.67 -90.52 47.93
C GLU A 95 55.28 -89.93 48.22
N GLU A 96 54.66 -90.28 49.35
CA GLU A 96 53.39 -89.67 49.82
C GLU A 96 53.48 -88.16 50.07
N LYS A 97 54.59 -87.68 50.65
CA LYS A 97 54.79 -86.25 50.95
C LYS A 97 55.16 -85.43 49.70
N ALA A 98 55.82 -86.05 48.73
CA ALA A 98 56.09 -85.45 47.42
C ALA A 98 54.79 -85.28 46.63
N GLN A 99 53.92 -86.31 46.62
CA GLN A 99 52.59 -86.25 46.02
C GLN A 99 51.69 -85.20 46.70
N ALA A 100 51.69 -85.14 48.03
CA ALA A 100 50.94 -84.12 48.78
C ALA A 100 51.43 -82.69 48.49
N SER A 101 52.74 -82.50 48.33
CA SER A 101 53.32 -81.19 47.98
C SER A 101 52.99 -80.78 46.54
N TYR A 102 52.99 -81.74 45.62
CA TYR A 102 52.56 -81.54 44.24
C TYR A 102 51.10 -81.10 44.15
N GLU A 103 50.20 -81.83 44.81
CA GLU A 103 48.77 -81.50 44.88
C GLU A 103 48.53 -80.15 45.55
N TYR A 104 49.31 -79.81 46.59
CA TYR A 104 49.24 -78.51 47.24
C TYR A 104 49.62 -77.37 46.29
N VAL A 105 50.75 -77.45 45.57
CA VAL A 105 51.17 -76.40 44.62
C VAL A 105 50.19 -76.28 43.46
N ARG A 106 49.71 -77.41 42.93
CA ARG A 106 48.67 -77.44 41.90
C ARG A 106 47.39 -76.73 42.38
N SER A 107 46.90 -77.08 43.57
CA SER A 107 45.70 -76.46 44.15
C SER A 107 45.87 -74.97 44.41
N MET A 108 47.06 -74.52 44.82
CA MET A 108 47.36 -73.10 45.01
C MET A 108 47.32 -72.35 43.68
N LEU A 109 47.87 -72.94 42.61
CA LEU A 109 47.91 -72.33 41.29
C LEU A 109 46.51 -72.28 40.66
N GLU A 110 45.71 -73.34 40.79
CA GLU A 110 44.30 -73.36 40.40
C GLU A 110 43.51 -72.27 41.17
N ALA A 111 43.69 -72.15 42.49
CA ALA A 111 43.06 -71.11 43.30
C ALA A 111 43.49 -69.68 42.90
N ALA A 112 44.77 -69.48 42.58
CA ALA A 112 45.28 -68.18 42.12
C ALA A 112 44.66 -67.75 40.79
N VAL A 113 44.36 -68.70 39.90
CA VAL A 113 43.70 -68.43 38.62
C VAL A 113 42.23 -68.15 38.80
N VAL A 114 41.53 -68.90 39.65
CA VAL A 114 40.14 -68.58 40.00
C VAL A 114 40.03 -67.16 40.57
N GLU A 115 40.94 -66.75 41.46
CA GLU A 115 40.92 -65.40 42.03
C GLU A 115 41.27 -64.32 41.00
N ARG A 116 42.30 -64.54 40.15
CA ARG A 116 42.63 -63.62 39.05
C ARG A 116 41.44 -63.44 38.11
N GLU A 117 40.79 -64.53 37.76
CA GLU A 117 39.65 -64.52 36.85
C GLU A 117 38.44 -63.83 37.50
N LYS A 118 38.18 -64.04 38.79
CA LYS A 118 37.16 -63.29 39.53
C LYS A 118 37.42 -61.77 39.52
N VAL A 119 38.67 -61.34 39.71
CA VAL A 119 39.04 -59.92 39.59
C VAL A 119 38.83 -59.39 38.17
N SER A 120 39.15 -60.20 37.15
CA SER A 120 38.89 -59.89 35.75
C SER A 120 37.40 -59.70 35.48
N LEU A 121 36.54 -60.60 35.99
CA LEU A 121 35.09 -60.53 35.86
C LEU A 121 34.52 -59.26 36.50
N LEU A 122 34.95 -58.92 37.72
CA LEU A 122 34.53 -57.69 38.38
C LEU A 122 34.89 -56.45 37.56
N LYS A 123 36.11 -56.41 37.01
CA LYS A 123 36.55 -55.30 36.15
C LYS A 123 35.73 -55.23 34.86
N ILE A 124 35.39 -56.36 34.25
CA ILE A 124 34.54 -56.39 33.06
C ILE A 124 33.14 -55.85 33.40
N LYS A 125 32.54 -56.26 34.53
CA LYS A 125 31.24 -55.75 34.98
C LYS A 125 31.26 -54.23 35.20
N ASP A 126 32.27 -53.71 35.90
CA ASP A 126 32.43 -52.27 36.14
C ASP A 126 32.57 -51.47 34.82
N LEU A 127 33.27 -52.03 33.83
CA LEU A 127 33.43 -51.41 32.51
C LEU A 127 32.13 -51.45 31.71
N GLU A 128 31.37 -52.53 31.79
CA GLU A 128 30.06 -52.64 31.14
C GLU A 128 29.03 -51.68 31.71
N GLU A 129 28.97 -51.54 33.04
CA GLU A 129 28.09 -50.55 33.68
C GLU A 129 28.45 -49.12 33.26
N LYS A 130 29.75 -48.79 33.19
CA LYS A 130 30.21 -47.49 32.68
C LYS A 130 29.87 -47.28 31.21
N ASN A 131 30.04 -48.30 30.37
CA ASN A 131 29.67 -48.22 28.95
C ASN A 131 28.17 -47.99 28.79
N ALA A 132 27.32 -48.73 29.53
CA ALA A 132 25.87 -48.52 29.51
C ALA A 132 25.48 -47.09 29.95
N SER A 133 26.13 -46.56 30.99
CA SER A 133 25.91 -45.17 31.42
C SER A 133 26.31 -44.16 30.34
N LEU A 134 27.45 -44.36 29.66
CA LEU A 134 27.91 -43.48 28.58
C LEU A 134 27.03 -43.58 27.34
N GLU A 135 26.54 -44.77 27.00
CA GLU A 135 25.58 -44.98 25.91
C GLU A 135 24.27 -44.23 26.19
N SER A 136 23.74 -44.31 27.42
CA SER A 136 22.55 -43.56 27.83
C SER A 136 22.76 -42.04 27.78
N GLU A 137 23.94 -41.55 28.20
CA GLU A 137 24.28 -40.13 28.12
C GLU A 137 24.40 -39.65 26.66
N ASN A 138 25.06 -40.43 25.80
CA ASN A 138 25.15 -40.15 24.37
C ASN A 138 23.77 -40.12 23.70
N ALA A 139 22.87 -41.04 24.04
CA ALA A 139 21.50 -41.05 23.52
C ALA A 139 20.74 -39.77 23.90
N LYS A 140 20.85 -39.33 25.16
CA LYS A 140 20.24 -38.06 25.63
C LYS A 140 20.82 -36.83 24.94
N ILE A 141 22.13 -36.82 24.66
CA ILE A 141 22.78 -35.73 23.94
C ILE A 141 22.30 -35.71 22.48
N GLN A 142 22.20 -36.88 21.85
CA GLN A 142 21.71 -37.01 20.48
C GLN A 142 20.25 -36.52 20.36
N GLU A 143 19.38 -36.90 21.29
CA GLU A 143 17.98 -36.44 21.32
C GLU A 143 17.89 -34.91 21.44
N LYS A 144 18.69 -34.31 22.33
CA LYS A 144 18.77 -32.84 22.45
C LYS A 144 19.27 -32.16 21.17
N TYR A 145 20.26 -32.78 20.51
CA TYR A 145 20.79 -32.29 19.26
C TYR A 145 19.74 -32.34 18.15
N ASP A 146 19.03 -33.46 18.02
CA ASP A 146 17.99 -33.64 17.00
C ASP A 146 16.81 -32.68 17.24
N ALA A 147 16.38 -32.50 18.49
CA ALA A 147 15.36 -31.51 18.86
C ALA A 147 15.80 -30.08 18.51
N SER A 148 17.05 -29.71 18.82
CA SER A 148 17.59 -28.39 18.48
C SER A 148 17.72 -28.20 16.96
N ALA A 149 18.12 -29.23 16.22
CA ALA A 149 18.19 -29.20 14.76
C ALA A 149 16.79 -29.00 14.14
N GLN A 150 15.77 -29.67 14.66
CA GLN A 150 14.38 -29.49 14.23
C GLN A 150 13.87 -28.07 14.52
N GLU A 151 14.15 -27.53 15.70
CA GLU A 151 13.77 -26.16 16.07
C GLU A 151 14.45 -25.13 15.16
N ASN A 152 15.76 -25.30 14.89
CA ASN A 152 16.48 -24.44 13.95
C ASN A 152 15.90 -24.51 12.53
N GLY A 153 15.49 -25.70 12.08
CA GLY A 153 14.78 -25.87 10.81
C GLY A 153 13.45 -25.09 10.78
N ARG A 154 12.65 -25.18 11.84
CA ARG A 154 11.39 -24.42 11.98
C ARG A 154 11.64 -22.91 11.96
N LEU A 155 12.60 -22.43 12.76
CA LEU A 155 12.95 -21.00 12.82
C LEU A 155 13.48 -20.49 11.48
N SER A 156 14.24 -21.29 10.74
CA SER A 156 14.70 -20.94 9.39
C SER A 156 13.54 -20.75 8.41
N LEU A 157 12.52 -21.63 8.48
CA LEU A 157 11.32 -21.51 7.65
C LEU A 157 10.50 -20.26 8.02
N GLU A 158 10.30 -20.00 9.32
CA GLU A 158 9.60 -18.80 9.80
C GLU A 158 10.31 -17.51 9.39
N LEU A 159 11.65 -17.50 9.47
CA LEU A 159 12.47 -16.38 9.02
C LEU A 159 12.32 -16.17 7.51
N SER A 160 12.27 -17.23 6.71
CA SER A 160 12.05 -17.12 5.26
C SER A 160 10.65 -16.58 4.92
N ALA A 161 9.62 -17.02 5.65
CA ALA A 161 8.26 -16.52 5.49
C ALA A 161 8.14 -15.05 5.88
N ALA A 162 8.77 -14.65 7.00
CA ALA A 162 8.80 -13.26 7.44
C ALA A 162 9.51 -12.35 6.43
N LYS A 163 10.62 -12.81 5.84
CA LYS A 163 11.30 -12.08 4.75
C LYS A 163 10.39 -11.88 3.54
N LEU A 164 9.66 -12.91 3.13
CA LEU A 164 8.71 -12.80 2.02
C LEU A 164 7.60 -11.77 2.30
N GLN A 165 7.06 -11.77 3.54
CA GLN A 165 6.07 -10.77 3.96
C GLN A 165 6.63 -9.35 3.96
N ILE A 166 7.88 -9.15 4.40
CA ILE A 166 8.54 -7.85 4.35
C ILE A 166 8.66 -7.38 2.90
N THR A 167 9.13 -8.24 1.99
CA THR A 167 9.25 -7.89 0.56
C THR A 167 7.89 -7.55 -0.06
N ASP A 168 6.83 -8.29 0.28
CA ASP A 168 5.47 -7.98 -0.18
C ASP A 168 5.00 -6.61 0.34
N VAL A 169 5.20 -6.32 1.64
CA VAL A 169 4.85 -5.02 2.23
C VAL A 169 5.67 -3.87 1.62
N GLU A 170 6.96 -4.06 1.39
CA GLU A 170 7.82 -3.08 0.71
C GLU A 170 7.32 -2.79 -0.70
N SER A 171 6.96 -3.83 -1.46
CA SER A 171 6.40 -3.66 -2.81
C SER A 171 5.08 -2.88 -2.80
N LYS A 172 4.20 -3.15 -1.81
CA LYS A 172 2.94 -2.43 -1.63
C LYS A 172 3.16 -0.98 -1.23
N ARG A 173 4.14 -0.72 -0.34
CA ARG A 173 4.53 0.64 0.05
C ARG A 173 5.00 1.44 -1.16
N ASP A 174 5.86 0.85 -1.98
CA ASP A 174 6.43 1.55 -3.14
C ASP A 174 5.39 1.78 -4.25
N ALA A 175 4.47 0.83 -4.44
CA ALA A 175 3.30 1.01 -5.31
C ALA A 175 2.38 2.13 -4.80
N ALA A 176 2.11 2.18 -3.49
CA ALA A 176 1.30 3.24 -2.88
C ALA A 176 1.99 4.61 -2.95
N ALA A 177 3.31 4.68 -2.80
CA ALA A 177 4.09 5.90 -2.94
C ALA A 177 4.00 6.45 -4.37
N THR A 178 4.16 5.59 -5.38
CA THR A 178 4.00 5.96 -6.80
C THR A 178 2.57 6.46 -7.09
N ALA A 179 1.56 5.75 -6.60
CA ALA A 179 0.16 6.17 -6.79
C ALA A 179 -0.15 7.53 -6.14
N LEU A 180 0.45 7.81 -4.98
CA LEU A 180 0.32 9.09 -4.28
C LEU A 180 1.03 10.23 -5.05
N GLU A 181 2.19 9.95 -5.64
CA GLU A 181 2.89 10.90 -6.50
C GLU A 181 2.05 11.26 -7.74
N ASP A 182 1.46 10.27 -8.40
CA ASP A 182 0.62 10.49 -9.57
C ASP A 182 -0.67 11.24 -9.23
N ALA A 183 -1.32 10.91 -8.11
CA ALA A 183 -2.47 11.65 -7.62
C ALA A 183 -2.13 13.12 -7.32
N ASN A 184 -0.96 13.38 -6.74
CA ASN A 184 -0.48 14.75 -6.52
C ASN A 184 -0.24 15.51 -7.83
N LYS A 185 0.33 14.85 -8.85
CA LYS A 185 0.50 15.45 -10.19
C LYS A 185 -0.85 15.83 -10.80
N GLN A 186 -1.84 14.95 -10.73
CA GLN A 186 -3.20 15.23 -11.22
C GLN A 186 -3.87 16.36 -10.44
N LEU A 187 -3.65 16.43 -9.13
CA LEU A 187 -4.19 17.49 -8.29
C LEU A 187 -3.59 18.86 -8.65
N GLU A 188 -2.28 18.94 -8.90
CA GLU A 188 -1.63 20.17 -9.37
C GLU A 188 -2.11 20.58 -10.78
N GLN A 189 -2.31 19.62 -11.70
CA GLN A 189 -2.92 19.91 -13.00
C GLN A 189 -4.36 20.46 -12.85
N ALA A 190 -5.17 19.83 -12.01
CA ALA A 190 -6.55 20.27 -11.76
C ALA A 190 -6.60 21.66 -11.12
N LYS A 191 -5.67 21.99 -10.21
CA LYS A 191 -5.52 23.35 -9.67
C LYS A 191 -5.19 24.35 -10.76
N SER A 192 -4.22 24.05 -11.63
CA SER A 192 -3.86 24.92 -12.75
C SER A 192 -5.06 25.18 -13.67
N TRP A 193 -5.85 24.15 -13.99
CA TRP A 193 -7.06 24.32 -14.79
C TRP A 193 -8.12 25.16 -14.08
N ASN A 194 -8.28 25.01 -12.77
CA ASN A 194 -9.21 25.82 -11.99
C ASN A 194 -8.79 27.30 -11.99
N ASP A 195 -7.49 27.58 -11.80
CA ASP A 195 -6.95 28.93 -11.86
C ASP A 195 -7.16 29.56 -13.24
N ASP A 196 -6.94 28.81 -14.32
CA ASP A 196 -7.17 29.31 -15.68
C ASP A 196 -8.66 29.52 -15.98
N LEU A 197 -9.55 28.64 -15.52
CA LEU A 197 -11.00 28.83 -15.60
C LEU A 197 -11.43 30.08 -14.81
N GLN A 198 -10.89 30.30 -13.61
CA GLN A 198 -11.18 31.50 -12.82
C GLN A 198 -10.71 32.77 -13.53
N LYS A 199 -9.53 32.75 -14.14
CA LYS A 199 -9.05 33.86 -14.99
C LYS A 199 -9.98 34.09 -16.19
N GLN A 200 -10.41 33.03 -16.88
CA GLN A 200 -11.35 33.14 -18.01
C GLN A 200 -12.69 33.70 -17.58
N ILE A 201 -13.24 33.27 -16.44
CA ILE A 201 -14.47 33.81 -15.86
C ILE A 201 -14.28 35.29 -15.51
N ALA A 202 -13.15 35.68 -14.90
CA ALA A 202 -12.87 37.07 -14.56
C ALA A 202 -12.75 37.95 -15.82
N VAL A 203 -12.04 37.47 -16.85
CA VAL A 203 -11.95 38.15 -18.15
C VAL A 203 -13.34 38.25 -18.80
N GLY A 204 -14.11 37.16 -18.83
CA GLY A 204 -15.47 37.14 -19.35
C GLY A 204 -16.43 38.09 -18.61
N ALA A 205 -16.35 38.15 -17.27
CA ALA A 205 -17.13 39.08 -16.46
C ALA A 205 -16.73 40.54 -16.73
N SER A 206 -15.43 40.82 -16.87
CA SER A 206 -14.95 42.16 -17.23
C SER A 206 -15.37 42.57 -18.65
N ALA A 207 -15.37 41.63 -19.60
CA ALA A 207 -15.85 41.85 -20.96
C ALA A 207 -17.36 42.09 -20.98
N ALA A 208 -18.14 41.31 -20.23
CA ALA A 208 -19.59 41.50 -20.09
C ALA A 208 -19.92 42.88 -19.48
N ALA A 209 -19.16 43.33 -18.48
CA ALA A 209 -19.34 44.68 -17.91
C ALA A 209 -19.04 45.81 -18.91
N ASN A 210 -18.10 45.60 -19.86
CA ASN A 210 -17.80 46.56 -20.92
C ASN A 210 -18.78 46.53 -22.09
N VAL A 211 -19.45 45.39 -22.33
CA VAL A 211 -20.45 45.23 -23.41
C VAL A 211 -21.81 45.81 -23.01
N ILE A 212 -22.10 45.99 -21.72
CA ILE A 212 -23.26 46.78 -21.29
C ILE A 212 -22.93 48.25 -21.58
N GLU A 213 -23.52 48.79 -22.64
CA GLU A 213 -23.40 50.17 -23.18
C GLU A 213 -23.87 51.27 -22.19
N VAL A 214 -23.36 51.29 -20.96
CA VAL A 214 -23.72 52.32 -19.95
C VAL A 214 -23.11 53.68 -20.31
N LYS A 215 -22.01 53.71 -21.06
CA LYS A 215 -21.37 54.96 -21.52
C LYS A 215 -22.23 55.68 -22.56
N ASP A 216 -22.68 54.98 -23.60
CA ASP A 216 -23.53 55.56 -24.65
C ASP A 216 -24.90 55.99 -24.12
N ALA A 217 -25.49 55.21 -23.21
CA ALA A 217 -26.77 55.56 -22.60
C ALA A 217 -26.70 56.85 -21.76
N LYS A 218 -25.58 57.08 -21.06
CA LYS A 218 -25.39 58.29 -20.25
C LYS A 218 -25.13 59.53 -21.12
N GLU A 219 -24.32 59.41 -22.16
CA GLU A 219 -24.06 60.53 -23.08
C GLU A 219 -25.31 60.92 -23.86
N ARG A 220 -26.09 59.96 -24.38
CA ARG A 220 -27.37 60.23 -25.04
C ARG A 220 -28.37 60.94 -24.11
N PHE A 221 -28.44 60.54 -22.85
CA PHE A 221 -29.31 61.20 -21.87
C PHE A 221 -28.90 62.67 -21.61
N PHE A 222 -27.60 62.96 -21.52
CA PHE A 222 -27.14 64.35 -21.34
C PHE A 222 -27.35 65.22 -22.58
N GLU A 223 -27.16 64.67 -23.77
CA GLU A 223 -27.43 65.39 -25.03
C GLU A 223 -28.92 65.70 -25.23
N GLU A 224 -29.80 64.74 -24.94
CA GLU A 224 -31.25 64.97 -24.99
C GLU A 224 -31.68 66.05 -24.00
N ARG A 225 -31.16 66.01 -22.76
CA ARG A 225 -31.49 67.04 -21.76
C ARG A 225 -31.00 68.42 -22.16
N ARG A 226 -29.83 68.52 -22.83
CA ARG A 226 -29.31 69.79 -23.34
C ARG A 226 -30.16 70.35 -24.47
N LYS A 227 -30.57 69.49 -25.42
CA LYS A 227 -31.49 69.87 -26.51
C LYS A 227 -32.86 70.31 -25.98
N GLU A 228 -33.36 69.65 -24.93
CA GLU A 228 -34.61 70.02 -24.27
C GLU A 228 -34.49 71.35 -23.51
N GLU A 229 -33.35 71.67 -22.91
CA GLU A 229 -33.13 72.99 -22.29
C GLU A 229 -32.94 74.11 -23.31
N GLU A 230 -32.28 73.85 -24.44
CA GLU A 230 -32.09 74.80 -25.53
C GLU A 230 -33.38 75.10 -26.31
N SER A 231 -34.34 74.17 -26.35
CA SER A 231 -35.63 74.34 -27.05
C SER A 231 -36.70 75.07 -26.24
N LYS A 232 -36.45 75.35 -24.95
CA LYS A 232 -37.42 76.05 -24.10
C LYS A 232 -37.59 77.49 -24.54
N PRO A 233 -38.83 78.03 -24.56
CA PRO A 233 -39.06 79.42 -24.89
C PRO A 233 -38.36 80.34 -23.88
N VAL A 234 -37.74 81.40 -24.40
CA VAL A 234 -36.93 82.33 -23.61
C VAL A 234 -37.81 83.49 -23.12
N ILE A 235 -37.82 83.74 -21.82
CA ILE A 235 -38.60 84.81 -21.19
C ILE A 235 -37.70 85.73 -20.36
N TYR A 236 -38.11 86.99 -20.20
CA TYR A 236 -37.43 87.98 -19.36
C TYR A 236 -38.45 88.84 -18.61
N ASN A 237 -37.98 89.68 -17.67
CA ASN A 237 -38.81 90.60 -16.89
C ASN A 237 -39.95 89.90 -16.11
N VAL A 238 -39.62 88.83 -15.39
CA VAL A 238 -40.60 88.04 -14.63
C VAL A 238 -40.99 88.76 -13.35
N ARG A 239 -42.29 88.97 -13.14
CA ARG A 239 -42.85 89.59 -11.94
C ARG A 239 -44.12 88.88 -11.50
N TRP A 240 -44.47 88.98 -10.23
CA TRP A 240 -45.76 88.47 -9.75
C TRP A 240 -46.92 89.29 -10.33
N LYS A 241 -47.96 88.60 -10.78
CA LYS A 241 -49.20 89.25 -11.27
C LYS A 241 -50.01 89.84 -10.10
N ASP A 242 -50.14 89.06 -9.03
CA ASP A 242 -50.96 89.35 -7.86
C ASP A 242 -50.19 89.04 -6.56
N ASP A 243 -50.49 89.75 -5.47
CA ASP A 243 -49.92 89.53 -4.12
C ASP A 243 -50.17 88.11 -3.56
N GLY A 244 -51.12 87.37 -4.18
CA GLY A 244 -51.40 85.97 -3.85
C GLY A 244 -50.42 84.96 -4.47
N HIS A 245 -49.44 85.42 -5.25
CA HIS A 245 -48.35 84.62 -5.83
C HIS A 245 -48.81 83.37 -6.63
N LYS A 246 -49.93 83.47 -7.36
CA LYS A 246 -50.50 82.35 -8.14
C LYS A 246 -50.07 82.32 -9.62
N SER A 247 -49.69 83.46 -10.17
CA SER A 247 -49.24 83.61 -11.56
C SER A 247 -48.12 84.64 -11.66
N TYR A 248 -47.22 84.42 -12.60
CA TYR A 248 -46.20 85.37 -13.03
C TYR A 248 -46.65 86.07 -14.32
N LEU A 249 -46.19 87.30 -14.51
CA LEU A 249 -46.16 87.98 -15.81
C LEU A 249 -44.71 88.01 -16.28
N ALA A 250 -44.48 87.61 -17.53
CA ALA A 250 -43.16 87.66 -18.16
C ALA A 250 -43.29 88.12 -19.61
N GLU A 251 -42.20 88.61 -20.19
CA GLU A 251 -42.12 89.01 -21.59
C GLU A 251 -41.34 87.95 -22.38
N LEU A 252 -41.86 87.54 -23.54
CA LEU A 252 -41.16 86.65 -24.46
C LEU A 252 -39.99 87.38 -25.11
N ALA A 253 -38.77 86.85 -24.99
CA ALA A 253 -37.58 87.49 -25.56
C ALA A 253 -37.62 87.60 -27.10
N THR A 254 -38.44 86.78 -27.76
CA THR A 254 -38.60 86.77 -29.22
C THR A 254 -39.54 87.85 -29.75
N THR A 255 -40.64 88.15 -29.05
CA THR A 255 -41.76 88.96 -29.58
C THR A 255 -42.18 90.12 -28.68
N ASP A 256 -41.60 90.28 -27.49
CA ASP A 256 -41.96 91.27 -26.45
C ASP A 256 -43.43 91.21 -26.01
N GLU A 257 -44.10 90.09 -26.28
CA GLU A 257 -45.45 89.86 -25.82
C GLU A 257 -45.46 89.49 -24.34
N THR A 258 -46.30 90.17 -23.57
CA THR A 258 -46.52 89.84 -22.15
C THR A 258 -47.38 88.59 -22.06
N ILE A 259 -46.84 87.54 -21.43
CA ILE A 259 -47.52 86.29 -21.16
C ILE A 259 -47.77 86.11 -19.66
N GLU A 260 -48.89 85.48 -19.33
CA GLU A 260 -49.18 85.02 -17.98
C GLU A 260 -48.74 83.56 -17.84
N ILE A 261 -47.88 83.30 -16.85
CA ILE A 261 -47.31 81.97 -16.57
C ILE A 261 -47.82 81.51 -15.21
N THR A 262 -48.31 80.28 -15.12
CA THR A 262 -48.83 79.77 -13.85
C THR A 262 -47.69 79.40 -12.91
N TRP A 263 -47.85 79.58 -11.60
CA TRP A 263 -46.75 79.42 -10.62
C TRP A 263 -46.04 78.05 -10.65
N PHE A 264 -46.71 76.96 -11.06
CA PHE A 264 -46.11 75.63 -11.14
C PHE A 264 -45.29 75.39 -12.41
N GLU A 265 -45.39 76.27 -13.41
CA GLU A 265 -44.67 76.16 -14.68
C GLU A 265 -43.27 76.76 -14.60
N LEU A 266 -43.01 77.54 -13.54
CA LEU A 266 -41.76 78.22 -13.26
C LEU A 266 -41.49 78.23 -11.74
N SER A 267 -40.45 77.54 -11.31
CA SER A 267 -40.04 77.45 -9.90
C SER A 267 -38.76 78.25 -9.67
N GLY A 268 -38.77 79.19 -8.73
CA GLY A 268 -37.61 80.01 -8.39
C GLY A 268 -38.01 81.42 -7.93
N ASP A 269 -37.02 82.23 -7.58
CA ASP A 269 -37.22 83.62 -7.16
C ASP A 269 -37.16 84.55 -8.39
N PRO A 270 -38.21 85.33 -8.71
CA PRO A 270 -38.17 86.30 -9.81
C PRO A 270 -37.10 87.39 -9.62
N GLU A 271 -36.63 87.65 -8.40
CA GLU A 271 -35.55 88.60 -8.14
C GLU A 271 -34.16 88.03 -8.51
N ASN A 272 -34.04 86.70 -8.65
CA ASN A 272 -32.81 86.04 -9.09
C ASN A 272 -33.03 85.14 -10.33
N PRO A 273 -32.90 85.69 -11.55
CA PRO A 273 -33.18 84.99 -12.81
C PRO A 273 -32.42 83.67 -13.01
N SER A 274 -31.23 83.52 -12.40
CA SER A 274 -30.41 82.31 -12.50
C SER A 274 -31.01 81.10 -11.79
N ASP A 275 -31.90 81.33 -10.83
CA ASP A 275 -32.45 80.28 -9.97
C ASP A 275 -33.82 79.79 -10.47
N MET A 276 -34.37 80.44 -11.49
CA MET A 276 -35.66 80.07 -12.10
C MET A 276 -35.52 78.85 -13.02
N LYS A 277 -36.22 77.77 -12.69
CA LYS A 277 -36.27 76.51 -13.44
C LYS A 277 -37.70 76.17 -13.81
N GLY A 278 -37.94 75.74 -15.05
CA GLY A 278 -39.28 75.35 -15.48
C GLY A 278 -39.38 75.06 -16.98
N LYS A 279 -40.58 75.30 -17.52
CA LYS A 279 -40.88 75.18 -18.95
C LYS A 279 -40.22 76.28 -19.80
N TYR A 280 -39.76 77.34 -19.16
CA TYR A 280 -39.17 78.51 -19.81
C TYR A 280 -37.73 78.70 -19.38
N ARG A 281 -36.90 79.27 -20.27
CA ARG A 281 -35.55 79.70 -19.97
C ARG A 281 -35.58 81.18 -19.61
N VAL A 282 -35.24 81.52 -18.36
CA VAL A 282 -35.24 82.91 -17.89
C VAL A 282 -33.89 83.55 -18.21
N VAL A 283 -33.93 84.68 -18.89
CA VAL A 283 -32.74 85.47 -19.21
C VAL A 283 -32.88 86.89 -18.68
N THR A 284 -31.75 87.56 -18.52
CA THR A 284 -31.71 88.95 -18.08
C THR A 284 -32.20 89.88 -19.21
N ALA A 285 -32.73 91.06 -18.85
CA ALA A 285 -33.23 92.03 -19.82
C ALA A 285 -32.15 92.51 -20.81
N GLU A 286 -30.87 92.47 -20.41
CA GLU A 286 -29.72 92.82 -21.27
C GLU A 286 -29.43 91.74 -22.33
N GLN A 287 -29.83 90.50 -22.09
CA GLN A 287 -29.63 89.36 -22.99
C GLN A 287 -30.85 89.13 -23.90
N ALA A 288 -32.04 89.63 -23.55
CA ALA A 288 -33.24 89.56 -24.40
C ALA A 288 -33.05 90.07 -25.85
N PRO A 289 -32.37 91.20 -26.13
CA PRO A 289 -32.22 91.69 -27.51
C PRO A 289 -31.39 90.76 -28.41
N THR A 290 -30.46 89.96 -27.87
CA THR A 290 -29.68 89.03 -28.70
C THR A 290 -30.56 87.88 -29.23
N PHE A 291 -31.44 87.34 -28.39
CA PHE A 291 -32.41 86.32 -28.82
C PHE A 291 -33.41 86.86 -29.85
N ARG A 292 -33.76 88.15 -29.77
CA ARG A 292 -34.60 88.82 -30.77
C ARG A 292 -33.90 88.95 -32.11
N THR A 293 -32.62 89.35 -32.10
CA THR A 293 -31.82 89.42 -33.34
C THR A 293 -31.63 88.04 -33.96
N GLU A 294 -31.43 86.99 -33.15
CA GLU A 294 -31.33 85.62 -33.62
C GLU A 294 -32.66 85.09 -34.17
N TYR A 295 -33.79 85.42 -33.53
CA TYR A 295 -35.12 85.05 -34.00
C TYR A 295 -35.44 85.70 -35.35
N LEU A 296 -35.20 87.01 -35.49
CA LEU A 296 -35.38 87.72 -36.76
C LEU A 296 -34.42 87.21 -37.85
N ALA A 297 -33.18 86.87 -37.50
CA ALA A 297 -32.23 86.28 -38.43
C ALA A 297 -32.66 84.88 -38.87
N LYS A 298 -33.20 84.05 -37.97
CA LYS A 298 -33.78 82.74 -38.29
C LYS A 298 -35.04 82.87 -39.14
N GLN A 299 -35.89 83.86 -38.88
CA GLN A 299 -37.09 84.10 -39.67
C GLN A 299 -36.73 84.58 -41.09
N ALA A 300 -35.75 85.46 -41.22
CA ALA A 300 -35.21 85.89 -42.51
C ALA A 300 -34.51 84.74 -43.27
N ALA A 301 -33.83 83.84 -42.56
CA ALA A 301 -33.23 82.64 -43.14
C ALA A 301 -34.29 81.59 -43.56
N ALA A 302 -35.33 81.39 -42.75
CA ALA A 302 -36.44 80.47 -43.06
C ALA A 302 -37.32 80.98 -44.21
N GLU A 303 -37.53 82.30 -44.33
CA GLU A 303 -38.17 82.90 -45.52
C GLU A 303 -37.29 82.77 -46.78
N ALA A 304 -35.97 82.73 -46.64
CA ALA A 304 -35.04 82.44 -47.75
C ALA A 304 -35.00 80.95 -48.13
N GLU A 305 -35.23 80.04 -47.17
CA GLU A 305 -35.18 78.59 -47.38
C GLU A 305 -36.51 78.01 -47.93
N HIS A 306 -37.63 78.72 -47.79
CA HIS A 306 -38.94 78.28 -48.31
C HIS A 306 -39.19 78.50 -49.81
N VAL A 307 -38.21 78.99 -50.59
CA VAL A 307 -38.33 79.16 -52.06
C VAL A 307 -37.80 77.96 -52.86
N GLY A 308 -37.27 76.90 -52.23
CA GLY A 308 -36.90 75.73 -53.02
C GLY A 308 -36.47 74.52 -52.23
N ALA A 309 -37.38 73.57 -52.03
CA ALA A 309 -37.05 72.16 -51.82
C ALA A 309 -38.31 71.28 -51.91
N ASP A 310 -38.83 71.12 -53.12
CA ASP A 310 -39.62 69.93 -53.48
C ASP A 310 -38.68 69.00 -54.27
N SER A 311 -38.18 67.93 -53.63
CA SER A 311 -37.75 66.74 -54.39
C SER A 311 -37.69 65.49 -53.52
N ASN A 312 -38.65 64.61 -53.77
CA ASN A 312 -38.68 63.20 -53.41
C ASN A 312 -37.42 62.42 -53.87
N GLY A 313 -37.02 61.44 -53.08
CA GLY A 313 -36.16 60.34 -53.52
C GLY A 313 -36.22 59.15 -52.56
N PRO A 314 -36.75 57.97 -52.96
CA PRO A 314 -36.76 56.77 -52.12
C PRO A 314 -35.49 55.93 -52.32
N VAL A 315 -34.95 55.36 -51.25
CA VAL A 315 -33.81 54.42 -51.29
C VAL A 315 -34.32 53.02 -50.98
N ALA A 316 -34.09 52.10 -51.92
CA ALA A 316 -34.47 50.68 -51.86
C ALA A 316 -33.52 49.89 -50.93
N MET A 317 -34.10 48.95 -50.18
CA MET A 317 -33.44 48.10 -49.19
C MET A 317 -33.52 46.65 -49.71
N GLU A 318 -32.39 46.03 -50.05
CA GLU A 318 -32.32 44.60 -50.39
C GLU A 318 -31.96 43.79 -49.12
N GLU A 319 -32.81 42.83 -48.79
CA GLU A 319 -32.60 41.83 -47.74
C GLU A 319 -31.87 40.60 -48.31
N HIS A 320 -30.82 40.13 -47.63
CA HIS A 320 -30.24 38.81 -47.87
C HIS A 320 -30.46 37.89 -46.64
N PRO A 321 -31.03 36.69 -46.82
CA PRO A 321 -31.21 35.73 -45.73
C PRO A 321 -29.91 34.93 -45.46
N VAL A 322 -29.55 34.81 -44.19
CA VAL A 322 -28.41 34.00 -43.70
C VAL A 322 -28.86 32.54 -43.50
N THR A 323 -28.28 31.62 -44.26
CA THR A 323 -28.43 30.16 -44.07
C THR A 323 -27.25 29.60 -43.27
N VAL A 324 -27.56 28.81 -42.23
CA VAL A 324 -26.58 28.14 -41.34
C VAL A 324 -26.11 26.82 -41.97
N PRO A 325 -24.81 26.42 -41.89
CA PRO A 325 -24.35 25.15 -42.42
C PRO A 325 -24.72 23.96 -41.53
N ALA A 326 -25.03 22.83 -42.17
CA ALA A 326 -25.33 21.55 -41.56
C ALA A 326 -24.08 20.88 -40.96
N PHE A 327 -24.25 20.20 -39.82
CA PHE A 327 -23.26 19.28 -39.27
C PHE A 327 -23.07 18.07 -40.20
N GLN A 328 -21.82 17.79 -40.54
CA GLN A 328 -21.40 16.59 -41.26
C GLN A 328 -20.40 15.85 -40.35
N GLY A 329 -20.73 14.61 -40.00
CA GLY A 329 -19.78 13.67 -39.42
C GLY A 329 -18.91 13.07 -40.52
N ASP A 330 -17.61 12.93 -40.25
CA ASP A 330 -16.95 11.64 -40.20
C ASP A 330 -15.47 11.78 -39.81
N ASP A 331 -15.03 10.73 -39.12
CA ASP A 331 -13.69 10.26 -38.82
C ASP A 331 -12.47 10.98 -39.41
N SER A 332 -11.55 11.34 -38.51
CA SER A 332 -10.11 11.26 -38.79
C SER A 332 -9.35 10.74 -37.58
N THR A 333 -8.88 9.51 -37.76
CA THR A 333 -7.86 8.83 -36.97
C THR A 333 -6.49 9.44 -37.23
N ALA A 334 -5.86 9.94 -36.17
CA ALA A 334 -4.41 10.12 -36.02
C ALA A 334 -4.15 10.40 -34.54
N GLY A 335 -3.35 9.68 -33.77
CA GLY A 335 -2.48 8.53 -33.97
C GLY A 335 -1.69 8.35 -32.66
N GLY A 336 -1.33 7.11 -32.30
CA GLY A 336 -0.40 6.90 -31.18
C GLY A 336 -0.43 5.50 -30.59
N LEU A 337 0.33 4.58 -31.21
CA LEU A 337 0.92 3.38 -30.59
C LEU A 337 -0.04 2.42 -29.85
N ASP A 338 -0.82 1.65 -30.61
CA ASP A 338 -1.22 0.30 -30.17
C ASP A 338 -1.19 -0.63 -31.38
N LYS A 339 -0.05 -1.29 -31.57
CA LYS A 339 0.10 -2.47 -32.42
C LYS A 339 1.11 -3.42 -31.77
N ALA A 340 0.64 -4.11 -30.73
CA ALA A 340 1.01 -5.51 -30.54
C ALA A 340 -0.24 -6.33 -30.86
N ASP A 341 -0.05 -7.22 -31.83
CA ASP A 341 -1.05 -8.04 -32.51
C ASP A 341 -1.76 -9.02 -31.55
N ALA A 342 -2.88 -8.59 -30.96
CA ALA A 342 -3.79 -9.46 -30.21
C ALA A 342 -4.85 -10.03 -31.17
N GLY A 343 -4.40 -10.88 -32.09
CA GLY A 343 -5.23 -11.30 -33.23
C GLY A 343 -5.07 -12.76 -33.62
N THR A 344 -4.91 -13.69 -32.67
CA THR A 344 -5.03 -15.13 -32.98
C THR A 344 -6.00 -15.80 -32.02
N PRO A 345 -7.05 -16.50 -32.50
CA PRO A 345 -7.96 -17.22 -31.63
C PRO A 345 -7.26 -18.47 -31.06
N VAL A 346 -6.82 -18.40 -29.80
CA VAL A 346 -6.20 -19.52 -29.08
C VAL A 346 -7.24 -20.25 -28.24
N ALA A 347 -8.34 -20.66 -28.86
CA ALA A 347 -9.40 -21.39 -28.18
C ALA A 347 -9.03 -22.86 -27.87
N ASP A 348 -8.01 -23.43 -28.52
CA ASP A 348 -7.74 -24.88 -28.49
C ASP A 348 -6.31 -25.29 -28.04
N LYS A 349 -5.61 -24.46 -27.24
CA LYS A 349 -4.25 -24.79 -26.74
C LYS A 349 -4.22 -25.01 -25.23
N THR A 350 -3.45 -26.01 -24.79
CA THR A 350 -3.23 -26.36 -23.37
C THR A 350 -2.53 -25.21 -22.63
N VAL A 351 -2.73 -25.18 -21.30
CA VAL A 351 -2.29 -24.07 -20.43
C VAL A 351 -0.78 -23.85 -20.52
N GLU A 352 0.03 -24.90 -20.72
CA GLU A 352 1.48 -24.75 -20.89
C GLU A 352 1.87 -23.92 -22.13
N GLU A 353 1.17 -24.08 -23.25
CA GLU A 353 1.48 -23.35 -24.48
C GLU A 353 1.11 -21.86 -24.37
N ARG A 354 0.10 -21.55 -23.54
CA ARG A 354 -0.27 -20.15 -23.22
C ARG A 354 0.77 -19.48 -22.34
N LEU A 355 1.34 -20.21 -21.39
CA LEU A 355 2.38 -19.69 -20.51
C LEU A 355 3.66 -19.40 -21.28
N GLN A 356 4.08 -20.29 -22.18
CA GLN A 356 5.26 -20.07 -23.02
C GLN A 356 5.11 -18.88 -23.97
N ALA A 357 3.93 -18.69 -24.57
CA ALA A 357 3.68 -17.53 -25.42
C ALA A 357 3.70 -16.20 -24.62
N LEU A 358 3.20 -16.22 -23.39
CA LEU A 358 3.27 -15.08 -22.47
C LEU A 358 4.69 -14.79 -22.00
N GLU A 359 5.47 -15.83 -21.66
CA GLU A 359 6.88 -15.66 -21.29
C GLU A 359 7.71 -15.11 -22.44
N LEU A 360 7.46 -15.57 -23.68
CA LEU A 360 8.14 -15.05 -24.87
C LEU A 360 7.78 -13.59 -25.17
N ALA A 361 6.52 -13.22 -24.95
CA ALA A 361 6.03 -11.85 -25.17
C ALA A 361 6.50 -10.86 -24.10
N VAL A 362 6.63 -11.31 -22.85
CA VAL A 362 7.02 -10.47 -21.71
C VAL A 362 8.54 -10.36 -21.58
N PHE A 363 9.29 -11.43 -21.83
CA PHE A 363 10.72 -11.46 -21.54
C PHE A 363 11.62 -11.34 -22.78
N GLY A 364 11.08 -11.51 -23.99
CA GLY A 364 11.86 -11.50 -25.22
C GLY A 364 12.90 -12.62 -25.29
N THR A 365 13.39 -12.92 -26.49
CA THR A 365 14.42 -13.94 -26.68
C THR A 365 15.75 -13.50 -26.07
N LYS A 366 16.22 -14.20 -25.04
CA LYS A 366 17.64 -14.14 -24.64
C LYS A 366 18.47 -14.69 -25.79
N VAL A 367 19.03 -13.79 -26.60
CA VAL A 367 20.14 -14.10 -27.48
C VAL A 367 21.34 -14.37 -26.57
N GLU A 368 21.76 -15.64 -26.50
CA GLU A 368 23.05 -16.02 -25.93
C GLU A 368 24.16 -15.27 -26.68
N ALA A 369 24.87 -14.39 -25.96
CA ALA A 369 26.09 -13.78 -26.45
C ALA A 369 27.26 -14.73 -26.18
N ALA A 370 27.85 -15.19 -27.30
CA ALA A 370 29.10 -15.91 -27.55
C ALA A 370 30.09 -16.16 -26.42
#